data_AF-A0A0P7UC05-F1
#
_entry.id   AF-A0A0P7UC05-F1
#
_cell.length_a   1.000
_cell.length_b   1.000
_cell.length_c   1.000
_cell.angle_alpha   90.00
_cell.angle_beta   90.00
_cell.angle_gamma   90.00
#
_symmetry.space_group_name_H-M   'P 1'
#
loop_
_entity.id
_entity.type
_entity.pdbx_description
1 polymer ?
#
loop_
_entity_poly.entity_id
_entity_poly.type
_entity_poly.pdbx_seq_one_letter_code
_entity_poly.pdbx_strand_id
1 'polypeptide(L)'
;MAPAKKGILERLEAGDVVIGDGGFVFALEKRGYVKAGPWTPEAAAEHPEAGRALLPFFAERSFIYCIFSTFTFTLYLLSPVPHLPSECLCGLLSAFLTVFYHALLRRVGRVRLRPGSAVRQLHREFLRAGSNVMQTFTFYASDDKLENRGNVLQFTGQQINEAACDLAREVAGEGDALVAGGVSQTPSYLSCKSEDEVKAVFKKQMDVFVKKNVDFLIAEYFEHVEEAEWAVHVLKMSGKPVATSLCIGPDGDLNGVSPGDCAVRLVKAGMFT
;
A
#
# COMPACT_ATOMS: atom_id res chain seq x y z
N MET A 1 20.92 26.35 3.33
CA MET A 1 20.19 25.13 3.75
C MET A 1 18.99 24.99 2.85
N ALA A 2 18.71 23.78 2.33
CA ALA A 2 17.40 23.53 1.72
C ALA A 2 16.32 23.77 2.80
N PRO A 3 15.16 24.34 2.45
CA PRO A 3 14.07 24.50 3.42
C PRO A 3 13.68 23.13 3.99
N ALA A 4 13.33 23.09 5.28
CA ALA A 4 12.83 21.88 5.92
C ALA A 4 11.57 21.39 5.17
N LYS A 5 11.48 20.08 4.89
CA LYS A 5 10.30 19.49 4.25
C LYS A 5 9.11 19.61 5.19
N LYS A 6 7.98 20.12 4.68
CA LYS A 6 6.72 20.16 5.44
C LYS A 6 6.26 18.74 5.79
N GLY A 7 5.85 18.55 7.04
CA GLY A 7 5.20 17.34 7.52
C GLY A 7 3.78 17.15 6.96
N ILE A 8 3.17 16.01 7.24
CA ILE A 8 1.87 15.66 6.66
C ILE A 8 0.75 16.60 7.10
N LEU A 9 0.66 16.91 8.40
CA LEU A 9 -0.37 17.81 8.94
C LEU A 9 -0.16 19.24 8.43
N GLU A 10 1.08 19.72 8.37
CA GLU A 10 1.41 21.05 7.85
C GLU A 10 0.99 21.23 6.38
N ARG A 11 1.10 20.18 5.55
CA ARG A 11 0.61 20.19 4.16
C ARG A 11 -0.92 20.29 4.13
N LEU A 12 -1.60 19.43 4.90
CA LEU A 12 -3.07 19.39 4.92
C LEU A 12 -3.68 20.69 5.47
N GLU A 13 -3.12 21.24 6.55
CA GLU A 13 -3.55 22.52 7.15
C GLU A 13 -3.32 23.71 6.21
N ALA A 14 -2.27 23.67 5.39
CA ALA A 14 -2.02 24.67 4.36
C ALA A 14 -2.98 24.57 3.16
N GLY A 15 -3.83 23.52 3.10
CA GLY A 15 -4.69 23.24 1.95
C GLY A 15 -3.93 22.64 0.77
N ASP A 16 -2.70 22.15 0.98
CA ASP A 16 -1.94 21.46 -0.06
C ASP A 16 -2.62 20.12 -0.39
N VAL A 17 -2.61 19.73 -1.67
CA VAL A 17 -3.06 18.39 -2.10
C VAL A 17 -1.91 17.42 -1.92
N VAL A 18 -2.09 16.38 -1.09
CA VAL A 18 -1.10 15.32 -0.88
C VAL A 18 -1.43 14.13 -1.78
N ILE A 19 -0.53 13.81 -2.70
CA ILE A 19 -0.70 12.69 -3.64
C ILE A 19 -0.09 11.42 -3.02
N GLY A 20 -0.90 10.38 -2.85
CA GLY A 20 -0.43 9.06 -2.41
C GLY A 20 0.32 8.29 -3.51
N ASP A 21 1.05 7.24 -3.14
CA ASP A 21 1.57 6.28 -4.11
C ASP A 21 0.49 5.27 -4.56
N GLY A 22 0.88 4.31 -5.42
CA GLY A 22 -0.04 3.34 -5.99
C GLY A 22 0.12 1.92 -5.43
N GLY A 23 -0.55 0.97 -6.06
CA GLY A 23 -0.56 -0.43 -5.62
C GLY A 23 0.76 -1.16 -5.80
N PHE A 24 1.63 -1.13 -4.78
CA PHE A 24 2.94 -1.79 -4.75
C PHE A 24 2.87 -3.30 -5.03
N VAL A 25 2.05 -4.01 -4.24
CA VAL A 25 1.93 -5.48 -4.27
C VAL A 25 1.56 -5.97 -5.66
N PHE A 26 0.54 -5.37 -6.27
CA PHE A 26 0.07 -5.73 -7.61
C PHE A 26 1.06 -5.34 -8.72
N ALA A 27 1.72 -4.18 -8.60
CA ALA A 27 2.71 -3.76 -9.58
C ALA A 27 3.94 -4.69 -9.57
N LEU A 28 4.41 -5.10 -8.38
CA LEU A 28 5.54 -6.00 -8.24
C LEU A 28 5.20 -7.45 -8.61
N GLU A 29 3.97 -7.91 -8.39
CA GLU A 29 3.51 -9.22 -8.88
C GLU A 29 3.58 -9.30 -10.41
N LYS A 30 3.02 -8.30 -11.11
CA LYS A 30 3.07 -8.24 -12.58
C LYS A 30 4.51 -8.19 -13.13
N ARG A 31 5.44 -7.62 -12.34
CA ARG A 31 6.88 -7.54 -12.62
C ARG A 31 7.64 -8.82 -12.24
N GLY A 32 7.02 -9.74 -11.49
CA GLY A 32 7.58 -11.04 -11.11
C GLY A 32 8.45 -11.01 -9.84
N TYR A 33 8.16 -10.08 -8.91
CA TYR A 33 8.84 -9.91 -7.62
C TYR A 33 7.98 -10.23 -6.40
N VAL A 34 6.66 -10.34 -6.59
CA VAL A 34 5.73 -10.78 -5.54
C VAL A 34 4.95 -11.97 -6.08
N LYS A 35 4.72 -12.97 -5.23
CA LYS A 35 3.95 -14.17 -5.59
C LYS A 35 2.49 -13.98 -5.20
N ALA A 36 1.59 -14.18 -6.17
CA ALA A 36 0.16 -14.26 -5.90
C ALA A 36 -0.16 -15.39 -4.92
N GLY A 37 -0.94 -15.09 -3.88
CA GLY A 37 -1.26 -16.01 -2.78
C GLY A 37 -0.71 -15.51 -1.45
N PRO A 38 0.60 -15.68 -1.17
CA PRO A 38 1.19 -15.20 0.08
C PRO A 38 1.37 -13.68 0.11
N TRP A 39 1.56 -13.02 -1.05
CA TRP A 39 1.71 -11.55 -1.16
C TRP A 39 2.74 -10.93 -0.20
N THR A 40 3.74 -11.72 0.18
CA THR A 40 4.79 -11.34 1.12
C THR A 40 5.75 -10.32 0.48
N PRO A 41 6.32 -9.39 1.28
CA PRO A 41 7.24 -8.37 0.78
C PRO A 41 8.72 -8.72 0.96
N GLU A 42 9.10 -10.00 0.91
CA GLU A 42 10.49 -10.48 1.05
C GLU A 42 11.44 -9.85 0.02
N ALA A 43 10.91 -9.43 -1.13
CA ALA A 43 11.64 -8.70 -2.15
C ALA A 43 12.33 -7.43 -1.61
N ALA A 44 11.83 -6.80 -0.53
CA ALA A 44 12.50 -5.67 0.10
C ALA A 44 13.82 -6.05 0.78
N ALA A 45 13.91 -7.25 1.36
CA ALA A 45 15.10 -7.74 2.05
C ALA A 45 16.09 -8.47 1.12
N GLU A 46 15.61 -8.96 -0.04
CA GLU A 46 16.44 -9.69 -1.01
C GLU A 46 17.33 -8.75 -1.85
N HIS A 47 18.63 -8.75 -1.56
CA HIS A 47 19.68 -8.03 -2.29
C HIS A 47 19.35 -6.54 -2.57
N PRO A 48 19.33 -5.68 -1.53
CA PRO A 48 18.99 -4.26 -1.67
C PRO A 48 19.99 -3.44 -2.49
N GLU A 49 21.23 -3.93 -2.70
CA GLU A 49 22.28 -3.19 -3.40
C GLU A 49 22.42 -3.54 -4.90
N ALA A 50 22.49 -2.48 -5.73
CA ALA A 50 22.81 -2.38 -7.16
C ALA A 50 21.74 -2.66 -8.26
N GLY A 51 21.68 -1.73 -9.24
CA GLY A 51 21.10 -1.91 -10.58
C GLY A 51 20.62 -0.62 -11.30
N ARG A 52 21.52 0.09 -12.01
CA ARG A 52 21.24 1.21 -12.93
C ARG A 52 20.70 0.68 -14.29
N ALA A 53 19.87 1.51 -14.95
CA ALA A 53 19.32 1.44 -16.34
C ALA A 53 18.01 0.64 -16.50
N LEU A 54 16.94 1.12 -17.17
CA LEU A 54 16.81 1.95 -18.38
C LEU A 54 15.58 2.90 -18.29
N LEU A 55 15.83 4.20 -18.40
CA LEU A 55 14.84 5.29 -18.28
C LEU A 55 14.01 5.67 -19.53
N PRO A 56 14.11 5.12 -20.77
CA PRO A 56 13.25 5.61 -21.85
C PRO A 56 12.03 4.74 -22.22
N PHE A 57 11.95 3.45 -21.86
CA PHE A 57 10.95 2.56 -22.49
C PHE A 57 9.58 2.47 -21.79
N PHE A 58 9.45 3.05 -20.58
CA PHE A 58 8.24 2.90 -19.74
C PHE A 58 7.35 4.15 -19.66
N ALA A 59 7.84 5.32 -20.08
CA ALA A 59 7.07 6.56 -20.04
C ALA A 59 5.80 6.50 -20.91
N GLU A 60 5.85 5.82 -22.06
CA GLU A 60 4.67 5.63 -22.93
C GLU A 60 3.64 4.66 -22.34
N ARG A 61 4.05 3.68 -21.52
CA ARG A 61 3.14 2.63 -21.01
C ARG A 61 2.35 3.05 -19.78
N SER A 62 2.92 3.91 -18.93
CA SER A 62 2.20 4.45 -17.76
C SER A 62 1.16 5.50 -18.19
N PHE A 63 1.43 6.24 -19.26
CA PHE A 63 0.49 7.20 -19.85
C PHE A 63 -0.77 6.49 -20.41
N ILE A 64 -0.59 5.35 -21.07
CA ILE A 64 -1.68 4.52 -21.56
C ILE A 64 -2.53 3.99 -20.39
N TYR A 65 -1.93 3.51 -19.29
CA TYR A 65 -2.71 2.97 -18.16
C TYR A 65 -3.53 4.04 -17.42
N CYS A 66 -3.00 5.25 -17.29
CA CYS A 66 -3.72 6.39 -16.69
C CYS A 66 -4.91 6.83 -17.57
N ILE A 67 -4.75 6.82 -18.90
CA ILE A 67 -5.81 7.10 -19.88
C ILE A 67 -6.90 6.01 -19.87
N PHE A 68 -6.54 4.73 -19.71
CA PHE A 68 -7.52 3.63 -19.69
C PHE A 68 -8.33 3.55 -18.39
N SER A 69 -7.74 3.91 -17.24
CA SER A 69 -8.47 4.07 -15.97
C SER A 69 -9.55 5.17 -16.08
N THR A 70 -9.18 6.31 -16.65
CA THR A 70 -10.12 7.43 -16.87
C THR A 70 -11.18 7.13 -17.94
N PHE A 71 -10.87 6.35 -18.99
CA PHE A 71 -11.85 5.94 -19.99
C PHE A 71 -12.91 4.97 -19.44
N THR A 72 -12.51 4.05 -18.55
CA THR A 72 -13.44 3.12 -17.88
C THR A 72 -14.41 3.89 -16.97
N PHE A 73 -13.92 4.94 -16.31
CA PHE A 73 -14.75 5.84 -15.49
C PHE A 73 -15.70 6.70 -16.33
N THR A 74 -15.29 7.10 -17.53
CA THR A 74 -16.11 7.94 -18.42
C THR A 74 -17.24 7.16 -19.10
N LEU A 75 -17.02 5.88 -19.46
CA LEU A 75 -18.09 5.03 -20.00
C LEU A 75 -19.18 4.71 -18.95
N TYR A 76 -18.81 4.69 -17.67
CA TYR A 76 -19.72 4.47 -16.53
C TYR A 76 -20.76 5.59 -16.39
N LEU A 77 -20.42 6.82 -16.79
CA LEU A 77 -21.30 7.99 -16.69
C LEU A 77 -22.23 8.19 -17.89
N LEU A 78 -22.04 7.45 -19.00
CA LEU A 78 -22.70 7.75 -20.28
C LEU A 78 -23.67 6.67 -20.80
N SER A 79 -23.91 5.57 -20.07
CA SER A 79 -24.76 4.47 -20.58
C SER A 79 -25.99 4.21 -19.71
N PRO A 80 -27.19 4.69 -20.07
CA PRO A 80 -28.43 4.20 -19.51
C PRO A 80 -28.89 3.00 -20.35
N VAL A 81 -28.46 1.78 -19.99
CA VAL A 81 -29.00 0.56 -20.60
C VAL A 81 -29.80 -0.20 -19.54
N PRO A 82 -31.14 -0.13 -19.58
CA PRO A 82 -31.96 -0.93 -18.69
C PRO A 82 -31.97 -2.37 -19.23
N HIS A 83 -31.72 -3.34 -18.33
CA HIS A 83 -31.95 -4.79 -18.49
C HIS A 83 -30.77 -5.74 -18.70
N LEU A 84 -29.54 -5.39 -18.32
CA LEU A 84 -28.49 -6.39 -18.00
C LEU A 84 -27.83 -6.05 -16.65
N PRO A 85 -27.56 -7.02 -15.76
CA PRO A 85 -26.82 -6.76 -14.53
C PRO A 85 -25.42 -6.25 -14.88
N SER A 86 -25.10 -5.04 -14.42
CA SER A 86 -23.88 -4.27 -14.70
C SER A 86 -22.57 -4.99 -14.35
N GLU A 87 -22.63 -5.99 -13.46
CA GLU A 87 -21.49 -6.76 -13.02
C GLU A 87 -20.96 -7.76 -14.07
N CYS A 88 -21.83 -8.28 -14.95
CA CYS A 88 -21.44 -9.31 -15.92
C CYS A 88 -20.67 -8.76 -17.14
N LEU A 89 -21.02 -7.56 -17.62
CA LEU A 89 -20.36 -6.97 -18.81
C LEU A 89 -18.96 -6.42 -18.50
N CYS A 90 -18.77 -5.88 -17.28
CA CYS A 90 -17.51 -5.31 -16.81
C CYS A 90 -16.42 -6.40 -16.62
N GLY A 91 -16.82 -7.56 -16.08
CA GLY A 91 -15.92 -8.71 -15.91
C GLY A 91 -15.43 -9.31 -17.22
N LEU A 92 -16.31 -9.43 -18.22
CA LEU A 92 -15.98 -10.05 -19.51
C LEU A 92 -15.05 -9.17 -20.38
N LEU A 93 -15.25 -7.84 -20.39
CA LEU A 93 -14.37 -6.93 -21.14
C LEU A 93 -12.99 -6.78 -20.48
N SER A 94 -12.95 -6.71 -19.14
CA SER A 94 -11.71 -6.66 -18.35
C SER A 94 -10.88 -7.94 -18.51
N ALA A 95 -11.54 -9.10 -18.50
CA ALA A 95 -10.88 -10.39 -18.75
C ALA A 95 -10.29 -10.48 -20.17
N PHE A 96 -11.04 -10.07 -21.21
CA PHE A 96 -10.57 -10.11 -22.60
C PHE A 96 -9.35 -9.19 -22.84
N LEU A 97 -9.37 -7.97 -22.31
CA LEU A 97 -8.26 -7.03 -22.43
C LEU A 97 -7.02 -7.48 -21.64
N THR A 98 -7.22 -8.10 -20.47
CA THR A 98 -6.13 -8.66 -19.65
C THR A 98 -5.43 -9.83 -20.35
N VAL A 99 -6.19 -10.70 -21.04
CA VAL A 99 -5.67 -11.82 -21.82
C VAL A 99 -4.88 -11.34 -23.04
N PHE A 100 -5.41 -10.34 -23.77
CA PHE A 100 -4.71 -9.77 -24.92
C PHE A 100 -3.41 -9.03 -24.51
N TYR A 101 -3.44 -8.33 -23.36
CA TYR A 101 -2.27 -7.71 -22.76
C TYR A 101 -1.21 -8.73 -22.32
N HIS A 102 -1.62 -9.85 -21.71
CA HIS A 102 -0.72 -10.96 -21.36
C HIS A 102 -0.08 -11.62 -22.59
N ALA A 103 -0.82 -11.77 -23.68
CA ALA A 103 -0.28 -12.29 -24.94
C ALA A 103 0.77 -11.35 -25.55
N LEU A 104 0.58 -10.03 -25.42
CA LEU A 104 1.55 -9.03 -25.88
C LEU A 104 2.81 -8.97 -24.99
N LEU A 105 2.65 -9.12 -23.66
CA LEU A 105 3.75 -9.12 -22.69
C LEU A 105 4.71 -10.31 -22.83
N ARG A 106 4.24 -11.45 -23.36
CA ARG A 106 5.08 -12.66 -23.56
C ARG A 106 6.08 -12.54 -24.72
N ARG A 107 5.94 -11.53 -25.61
CA ARG A 107 6.78 -11.38 -26.81
C ARG A 107 8.00 -10.44 -26.66
N VAL A 108 8.13 -9.71 -25.55
CA VAL A 108 9.23 -8.75 -25.37
C VAL A 108 10.14 -9.24 -24.23
N GLY A 109 11.40 -9.53 -24.54
CA GLY A 109 12.39 -10.03 -23.58
C GLY A 109 12.52 -9.10 -22.36
N ARG A 110 12.38 -9.66 -21.15
CA ARG A 110 12.48 -8.91 -19.88
C ARG A 110 13.93 -8.90 -19.39
N VAL A 111 14.50 -7.72 -19.18
CA VAL A 111 15.63 -7.54 -18.26
C VAL A 111 15.06 -7.57 -16.83
N ARG A 112 15.45 -8.55 -16.02
CA ARG A 112 14.98 -8.71 -14.63
C ARG A 112 15.95 -8.00 -13.68
N LEU A 113 15.49 -6.95 -13.00
CA LEU A 113 16.20 -6.33 -11.86
C LEU A 113 16.30 -7.32 -10.69
N ARG A 114 17.17 -7.04 -9.71
CA ARG A 114 17.17 -7.76 -8.43
C ARG A 114 15.96 -7.31 -7.58
N PRO A 115 15.50 -8.12 -6.61
CA PRO A 115 14.25 -7.83 -5.89
C PRO A 115 14.25 -6.50 -5.13
N GLY A 116 15.28 -6.21 -4.31
CA GLY A 116 15.36 -4.94 -3.57
C GLY A 116 15.53 -3.73 -4.47
N SER A 117 16.25 -3.86 -5.59
CA SER A 117 16.35 -2.78 -6.59
C SER A 117 15.04 -2.58 -7.37
N ALA A 118 14.19 -3.59 -7.52
CA ALA A 118 12.87 -3.46 -8.11
C ALA A 118 11.90 -2.67 -7.21
N VAL A 119 11.93 -2.91 -5.89
CA VAL A 119 11.14 -2.13 -4.91
C VAL A 119 11.54 -0.67 -4.93
N ARG A 120 12.85 -0.39 -4.85
CA ARG A 120 13.41 0.97 -4.97
C ARG A 120 12.99 1.66 -6.28
N GLN A 121 13.11 0.95 -7.40
CA GLN A 121 12.77 1.51 -8.70
C GLN A 121 11.29 1.85 -8.80
N LEU A 122 10.41 1.04 -8.20
CA LEU A 122 8.98 1.34 -8.16
C LEU A 122 8.65 2.57 -7.30
N HIS A 123 9.29 2.74 -6.14
CA HIS A 123 9.19 4.00 -5.38
C HIS A 123 9.58 5.21 -6.24
N ARG A 124 10.69 5.11 -6.99
CA ARG A 124 11.15 6.22 -7.86
C ARG A 124 10.15 6.53 -8.96
N GLU A 125 9.49 5.52 -9.51
CA GLU A 125 8.44 5.72 -10.51
C GLU A 125 7.24 6.46 -9.93
N PHE A 126 6.80 6.12 -8.71
CA PHE A 126 5.72 6.85 -8.03
C PHE A 126 6.12 8.27 -7.67
N LEU A 127 7.34 8.47 -7.16
CA LEU A 127 7.87 9.80 -6.89
C LEU A 127 7.90 10.65 -8.16
N ARG A 128 8.40 10.09 -9.28
CA ARG A 128 8.43 10.76 -10.58
C ARG A 128 7.03 11.06 -11.13
N ALA A 129 6.05 10.23 -10.80
CA ALA A 129 4.64 10.46 -11.15
C ALA A 129 3.97 11.55 -10.30
N GLY A 130 4.66 12.07 -9.27
CA GLY A 130 4.19 13.17 -8.43
C GLY A 130 3.73 12.76 -7.03
N SER A 131 3.95 11.50 -6.61
CA SER A 131 3.59 11.08 -5.25
C SER A 131 4.40 11.84 -4.19
N ASN A 132 3.70 12.31 -3.15
CA ASN A 132 4.25 12.92 -1.95
C ASN A 132 4.40 11.92 -0.79
N VAL A 133 4.01 10.66 -0.99
CA VAL A 133 4.04 9.62 0.05
C VAL A 133 4.70 8.37 -0.50
N MET A 134 5.79 7.94 0.14
CA MET A 134 6.41 6.63 -0.07
C MET A 134 5.96 5.72 1.06
N GLN A 135 4.90 4.96 0.83
CA GLN A 135 4.40 4.01 1.82
C GLN A 135 5.33 2.80 1.89
N THR A 136 5.74 2.41 3.10
CA THR A 136 6.67 1.30 3.28
C THR A 136 6.05 0.00 2.75
N PHE A 137 6.83 -0.79 2.01
CA PHE A 137 6.37 -2.07 1.46
C PHE A 137 6.30 -3.17 2.56
N THR A 138 5.38 -2.99 3.51
CA THR A 138 5.30 -3.74 4.79
C THR A 138 3.93 -4.36 5.07
N PHE A 139 3.01 -4.27 4.11
CA PHE A 139 1.61 -4.67 4.23
C PHE A 139 1.39 -6.09 4.79
N TYR A 140 2.18 -7.06 4.34
CA TYR A 140 2.10 -8.46 4.75
C TYR A 140 3.38 -8.92 5.50
N ALA A 141 3.93 -8.06 6.36
CA ALA A 141 5.19 -8.29 7.07
C ALA A 141 5.05 -8.32 8.61
N SER A 142 3.84 -8.60 9.12
CA SER A 142 3.67 -9.01 10.53
C SER A 142 3.96 -10.50 10.69
N ASP A 143 4.48 -10.90 11.84
CA ASP A 143 4.93 -12.29 12.04
C ASP A 143 3.77 -13.28 11.91
N ASP A 144 2.59 -12.92 12.39
CA ASP A 144 1.40 -13.76 12.28
C ASP A 144 1.01 -14.01 10.82
N LYS A 145 1.15 -13.02 9.93
CA LYS A 145 0.93 -13.15 8.49
C LYS A 145 1.99 -14.05 7.84
N LEU A 146 3.24 -13.91 8.26
CA LEU A 146 4.38 -14.68 7.75
C LEU A 146 4.30 -16.16 8.15
N GLU A 147 3.81 -16.46 9.34
CA GLU A 147 3.63 -17.82 9.87
C GLU A 147 2.39 -18.54 9.29
N ASN A 148 1.32 -17.81 8.96
CA ASN A 148 -0.02 -18.35 8.67
C ASN A 148 -0.15 -19.19 7.36
N ARG A 149 0.89 -19.46 6.59
CA ARG A 149 0.74 -20.19 5.30
C ARG A 149 1.81 -21.25 4.98
N GLY A 150 2.52 -21.76 5.99
CA GLY A 150 3.55 -22.78 5.76
C GLY A 150 4.72 -22.26 4.91
N ASN A 151 4.97 -20.95 4.96
CA ASN A 151 6.10 -20.33 4.30
C ASN A 151 7.40 -20.74 5.01
N VAL A 152 8.44 -21.07 4.23
CA VAL A 152 9.80 -21.16 4.76
C VAL A 152 10.35 -19.74 4.81
N LEU A 153 10.35 -19.14 6.00
CA LEU A 153 10.80 -17.77 6.19
C LEU A 153 12.32 -17.70 6.09
N GLN A 154 12.83 -17.00 5.07
CA GLN A 154 14.25 -16.66 4.95
C GLN A 154 14.61 -15.42 5.78
N PHE A 155 13.63 -14.54 6.02
CA PHE A 155 13.79 -13.28 6.74
C PHE A 155 12.69 -13.13 7.78
N THR A 156 13.00 -12.49 8.90
CA THR A 156 12.00 -12.12 9.92
C THR A 156 11.18 -10.92 9.46
N GLY A 157 9.97 -10.75 9.99
CA GLY A 157 9.13 -9.58 9.70
C GLY A 157 9.85 -8.27 10.01
N GLN A 158 10.64 -8.23 11.08
CA GLN A 158 11.47 -7.08 11.41
C GLN A 158 12.51 -6.78 10.32
N GLN A 159 13.24 -7.77 9.81
CA GLN A 159 14.25 -7.54 8.75
C GLN A 159 13.61 -6.99 7.47
N ILE A 160 12.44 -7.54 7.09
CA ILE A 160 11.70 -7.07 5.92
C ILE A 160 11.21 -5.64 6.13
N ASN A 161 10.61 -5.34 7.29
CA ASN A 161 10.11 -4.01 7.63
C ASN A 161 11.24 -2.98 7.67
N GLU A 162 12.38 -3.32 8.27
CA GLU A 162 13.54 -2.43 8.32
C GLU A 162 14.08 -2.12 6.91
N ALA A 163 14.23 -3.14 6.05
CA ALA A 163 14.71 -2.95 4.69
C ALA A 163 13.71 -2.12 3.84
N ALA A 164 12.42 -2.39 3.97
CA ALA A 164 11.38 -1.63 3.26
C ALA A 164 11.37 -0.15 3.68
N CYS A 165 11.57 0.15 4.96
CA CYS A 165 11.70 1.53 5.44
C CYS A 165 12.92 2.23 4.84
N ASP A 166 14.07 1.55 4.76
CA ASP A 166 15.29 2.13 4.20
C ASP A 166 15.13 2.48 2.72
N LEU A 167 14.52 1.58 1.94
CA LEU A 167 14.25 1.82 0.51
C LEU A 167 13.27 2.98 0.30
N ALA A 168 12.20 3.05 1.08
CA ALA A 168 11.24 4.15 1.03
C ALA A 168 11.90 5.48 1.41
N ARG A 169 12.75 5.49 2.46
CA ARG A 169 13.47 6.69 2.91
C ARG A 169 14.51 7.17 1.92
N GLU A 170 15.27 6.25 1.30
CA GLU A 170 16.22 6.58 0.23
C GLU A 170 15.51 7.38 -0.86
N VAL A 171 14.41 6.85 -1.38
CA VAL A 171 13.68 7.47 -2.49
C VAL A 171 12.94 8.73 -2.07
N ALA A 172 12.30 8.76 -0.90
CA ALA A 172 11.69 9.98 -0.38
C ALA A 172 12.71 11.12 -0.21
N GLY A 173 13.98 10.79 0.05
CA GLY A 173 15.10 11.73 0.08
C GLY A 173 15.38 12.41 -1.27
N GLU A 174 15.04 11.78 -2.39
CA GLU A 174 15.29 12.26 -3.75
C GLU A 174 14.31 13.35 -4.22
N GLY A 175 13.19 13.54 -3.52
CA GLY A 175 12.16 14.52 -3.92
C GLY A 175 11.32 15.05 -2.75
N ASP A 176 10.21 15.71 -3.06
CA ASP A 176 9.30 16.28 -2.04
C ASP A 176 8.26 15.26 -1.57
N ALA A 177 8.74 14.20 -0.92
CA ALA A 177 7.91 13.12 -0.39
C ALA A 177 8.25 12.79 1.07
N LEU A 178 7.23 12.26 1.75
CA LEU A 178 7.25 11.73 3.11
C LEU A 178 7.25 10.20 3.09
N VAL A 179 7.74 9.57 4.15
CA VAL A 179 7.69 8.12 4.35
C VAL A 179 6.56 7.78 5.31
N ALA A 180 5.71 6.83 4.94
CA ALA A 180 4.59 6.38 5.75
C ALA A 180 4.73 4.91 6.14
N GLY A 181 4.69 4.61 7.44
CA GLY A 181 4.68 3.23 7.94
C GLY A 181 3.27 2.65 7.96
N GLY A 182 3.02 1.59 7.18
CA GLY A 182 1.68 0.98 7.06
C GLY A 182 1.50 -0.29 7.90
N VAL A 183 0.39 -0.37 8.63
CA VAL A 183 -0.14 -1.62 9.23
C VAL A 183 -1.52 -1.94 8.66
N SER A 184 -1.89 -3.22 8.68
CA SER A 184 -3.17 -3.69 8.17
C SER A 184 -3.74 -4.83 9.00
N GLN A 185 -5.03 -5.15 8.80
CA GLN A 185 -5.75 -6.19 9.54
C GLN A 185 -4.95 -7.48 9.68
N THR A 186 -5.10 -8.12 10.83
CA THR A 186 -4.29 -9.26 11.26
C THR A 186 -5.08 -10.56 11.19
N PRO A 187 -4.46 -11.67 10.77
CA PRO A 187 -5.03 -12.99 10.99
C PRO A 187 -5.38 -13.27 12.46
N SER A 188 -4.66 -12.64 13.39
CA SER A 188 -4.90 -12.73 14.83
C SER A 188 -6.31 -12.28 15.23
N TYR A 189 -6.81 -11.17 14.67
CA TYR A 189 -8.19 -10.71 14.91
C TYR A 189 -9.23 -11.71 14.38
N LEU A 190 -9.06 -12.16 13.13
CA LEU A 190 -9.97 -13.15 12.52
C LEU A 190 -9.97 -14.50 13.24
N SER A 191 -8.88 -14.84 13.91
CA SER A 191 -8.75 -16.05 14.74
C SER A 191 -9.32 -15.87 16.16
N CYS A 192 -10.02 -14.76 16.43
CA CYS A 192 -10.61 -14.42 17.73
C CYS A 192 -9.57 -14.40 18.87
N LYS A 193 -8.34 -13.97 18.59
CA LYS A 193 -7.36 -13.71 19.66
C LYS A 193 -7.77 -12.50 20.49
N SER A 194 -7.19 -12.37 21.68
CA SER A 194 -7.48 -11.23 22.56
C SER A 194 -7.02 -9.89 21.96
N GLU A 195 -7.67 -8.80 22.37
CA GLU A 195 -7.29 -7.44 22.00
C GLU A 195 -5.80 -7.17 22.27
N ASP A 196 -5.28 -7.62 23.41
CA ASP A 196 -3.87 -7.44 23.79
C ASP A 196 -2.91 -8.14 22.82
N GLU A 197 -3.25 -9.36 22.39
CA GLU A 197 -2.45 -10.10 21.40
C GLU A 197 -2.45 -9.42 20.04
N VAL A 198 -3.60 -8.93 19.57
CA VAL A 198 -3.70 -8.20 18.30
C VAL A 198 -2.93 -6.88 18.38
N LYS A 199 -3.08 -6.12 19.47
CA LYS A 199 -2.32 -4.89 19.72
C LYS A 199 -0.81 -5.12 19.78
N ALA A 200 -0.36 -6.25 20.33
CA ALA A 200 1.06 -6.60 20.35
C ALA A 200 1.63 -6.77 18.93
N VAL A 201 0.85 -7.27 17.98
CA VAL A 201 1.25 -7.37 16.56
C VAL A 201 1.49 -5.97 15.97
N PHE A 202 0.53 -5.05 16.14
CA PHE A 202 0.69 -3.66 15.67
C PHE A 202 1.86 -2.96 16.35
N LYS A 203 2.06 -3.21 17.66
CA LYS A 203 3.14 -2.61 18.44
C LYS A 203 4.50 -2.98 17.88
N LYS A 204 4.69 -4.25 17.50
CA LYS A 204 5.94 -4.74 16.93
C LYS A 204 6.29 -4.06 15.60
N GLN A 205 5.30 -3.84 14.72
CA GLN A 205 5.52 -3.09 13.48
C GLN A 205 5.78 -1.60 13.75
N MET A 206 4.99 -0.99 14.64
CA MET A 206 5.16 0.41 15.05
C MET A 206 6.57 0.68 15.57
N ASP A 207 7.14 -0.23 16.36
CA ASP A 207 8.49 -0.07 16.92
C ASP A 207 9.58 0.00 15.83
N VAL A 208 9.40 -0.75 14.74
CA VAL A 208 10.28 -0.62 13.56
C VAL A 208 10.11 0.74 12.91
N PHE A 209 8.88 1.20 12.71
CA PHE A 209 8.60 2.49 12.07
C PHE A 209 9.12 3.67 12.89
N VAL A 210 9.02 3.61 14.22
CA VAL A 210 9.59 4.61 15.14
C VAL A 210 11.11 4.58 15.07
N LYS A 211 11.73 3.38 15.14
CA LYS A 211 13.19 3.21 15.01
C LYS A 211 13.72 3.76 13.68
N LYS A 212 13.00 3.54 12.59
CA LYS A 212 13.34 4.03 11.24
C LYS A 212 12.91 5.48 11.00
N ASN A 213 12.29 6.11 11.99
CA ASN A 213 11.81 7.48 11.97
C ASN A 213 10.99 7.80 10.70
N VAL A 214 9.93 7.03 10.44
CA VAL A 214 8.95 7.39 9.39
C VAL A 214 8.29 8.73 9.70
N ASP A 215 7.74 9.42 8.71
CA ASP A 215 7.17 10.76 8.90
C ASP A 215 5.75 10.71 9.49
N PHE A 216 4.98 9.69 9.13
CA PHE A 216 3.65 9.40 9.70
C PHE A 216 3.30 7.91 9.56
N LEU A 217 2.17 7.50 10.13
CA LEU A 217 1.69 6.11 10.14
C LEU A 217 0.35 5.98 9.44
N ILE A 218 0.10 4.81 8.85
CA ILE A 218 -1.15 4.48 8.17
C ILE A 218 -1.68 3.17 8.74
N ALA A 219 -2.93 3.16 9.20
CA ALA A 219 -3.72 1.96 9.41
C ALA A 219 -4.62 1.76 8.19
N GLU A 220 -4.32 0.77 7.35
CA GLU A 220 -5.02 0.52 6.08
C GLU A 220 -5.55 -0.90 5.97
N TYR A 221 -6.52 -1.11 5.08
CA TYR A 221 -7.07 -2.43 4.77
C TYR A 221 -7.59 -3.16 6.02
N PHE A 222 -8.60 -2.55 6.63
CA PHE A 222 -9.38 -3.12 7.72
C PHE A 222 -10.84 -3.28 7.28
N GLU A 223 -11.36 -4.50 7.42
CA GLU A 223 -12.76 -4.87 7.17
C GLU A 223 -13.65 -4.70 8.42
N HIS A 224 -13.03 -4.54 9.60
CA HIS A 224 -13.71 -4.35 10.89
C HIS A 224 -13.17 -3.08 11.55
N VAL A 225 -14.05 -2.12 11.87
CA VAL A 225 -13.59 -0.85 12.47
C VAL A 225 -13.06 -1.05 13.89
N GLU A 226 -13.52 -2.07 14.59
CA GLU A 226 -13.02 -2.42 15.92
C GLU A 226 -11.52 -2.71 15.91
N GLU A 227 -11.04 -3.55 14.99
CA GLU A 227 -9.60 -3.83 14.87
C GLU A 227 -8.82 -2.57 14.44
N ALA A 228 -9.40 -1.76 13.55
CA ALA A 228 -8.79 -0.51 13.12
C ALA A 228 -8.64 0.49 14.28
N GLU A 229 -9.61 0.57 15.21
CA GLU A 229 -9.48 1.38 16.43
C GLU A 229 -8.32 0.89 17.31
N TRP A 230 -8.16 -0.43 17.46
CA TRP A 230 -7.03 -0.99 18.21
C TRP A 230 -5.69 -0.64 17.56
N ALA A 231 -5.61 -0.68 16.23
CA ALA A 231 -4.43 -0.23 15.49
C ALA A 231 -4.16 1.26 15.74
N VAL A 232 -5.16 2.13 15.62
CA VAL A 232 -5.01 3.57 15.88
C VAL A 232 -4.53 3.85 17.30
N HIS A 233 -5.13 3.20 18.30
CA HIS A 233 -4.70 3.33 19.70
C HIS A 233 -3.22 2.99 19.88
N VAL A 234 -2.75 1.91 19.23
CA VAL A 234 -1.34 1.51 19.30
C VAL A 234 -0.46 2.53 18.57
N LEU A 235 -0.77 2.85 17.32
CA LEU A 235 0.05 3.73 16.47
C LEU A 235 0.20 5.13 17.07
N LYS A 236 -0.81 5.66 17.76
CA LYS A 236 -0.73 6.96 18.43
C LYS A 236 0.31 7.03 19.54
N MET A 237 0.66 5.90 20.15
CA MET A 237 1.72 5.86 21.16
C MET A 237 3.09 6.24 20.58
N SER A 238 3.25 6.23 19.25
CA SER A 238 4.47 6.72 18.57
C SER A 238 4.66 8.24 18.65
N GLY A 239 3.61 9.01 18.93
CA GLY A 239 3.61 10.47 18.83
C GLY A 239 3.67 11.01 17.39
N LYS A 240 3.49 10.16 16.37
CA LYS A 240 3.43 10.55 14.96
C LYS A 240 1.98 10.63 14.48
N PRO A 241 1.67 11.47 13.47
CA PRO A 241 0.33 11.51 12.88
C PRO A 241 -0.08 10.14 12.35
N VAL A 242 -1.35 9.78 12.52
CA VAL A 242 -1.91 8.49 12.09
C VAL A 242 -3.05 8.72 11.10
N ALA A 243 -2.89 8.29 9.86
CA ALA A 243 -3.97 8.19 8.89
C ALA A 243 -4.65 6.82 9.00
N THR A 244 -5.94 6.75 8.66
CA THR A 244 -6.65 5.46 8.62
C THR A 244 -7.58 5.37 7.41
N SER A 245 -7.60 4.20 6.77
CA SER A 245 -8.50 3.87 5.68
C SER A 245 -9.02 2.45 5.85
N LEU A 246 -10.32 2.26 5.63
CA LEU A 246 -10.98 0.96 5.69
C LEU A 246 -11.19 0.40 4.28
N CYS A 247 -11.20 -0.92 4.12
CA CYS A 247 -11.54 -1.58 2.85
C CYS A 247 -13.01 -1.99 2.81
N ILE A 248 -13.90 -1.05 3.16
CA ILE A 248 -15.35 -1.25 3.25
C ILE A 248 -16.08 -0.48 2.14
N GLY A 249 -17.24 -0.98 1.74
CA GLY A 249 -18.14 -0.30 0.81
C GLY A 249 -19.14 0.63 1.51
N PRO A 250 -20.11 1.18 0.75
CA PRO A 250 -21.20 1.98 1.30
C PRO A 250 -22.04 1.25 2.34
N ASP A 251 -22.08 -0.08 2.30
CA ASP A 251 -22.87 -0.93 3.20
C ASP A 251 -22.29 -1.03 4.62
N GLY A 252 -21.06 -0.54 4.84
CA GLY A 252 -20.40 -0.55 6.14
C GLY A 252 -19.39 -1.68 6.32
N ASP A 253 -18.91 -1.83 7.56
CA ASP A 253 -17.96 -2.86 7.95
C ASP A 253 -18.62 -4.24 8.09
N LEU A 254 -17.84 -5.31 8.28
CA LEU A 254 -18.37 -6.67 8.37
C LEU A 254 -19.23 -6.94 9.62
N ASN A 255 -19.24 -6.03 10.59
CA ASN A 255 -20.12 -6.05 11.76
C ASN A 255 -21.39 -5.19 11.56
N GLY A 256 -21.59 -4.64 10.36
CA GLY A 256 -22.74 -3.80 10.03
C GLY A 256 -22.65 -2.36 10.54
N VAL A 257 -21.45 -1.88 10.90
CA VAL A 257 -21.22 -0.49 11.30
C VAL A 257 -21.15 0.39 10.05
N SER A 258 -21.98 1.43 10.00
CA SER A 258 -22.04 2.32 8.83
C SER A 258 -20.69 3.04 8.59
N PRO A 259 -20.35 3.42 7.35
CA PRO A 259 -19.10 4.15 7.08
C PRO A 259 -18.97 5.47 7.87
N GLY A 260 -20.11 6.15 8.12
CA GLY A 260 -20.15 7.36 8.94
C GLY A 260 -19.79 7.08 10.40
N ASP A 261 -20.37 6.04 10.99
CA ASP A 261 -20.06 5.64 12.37
C ASP A 261 -18.61 5.14 12.49
N CYS A 262 -18.12 4.43 11.47
CA CYS A 262 -16.72 4.02 11.38
C CYS A 262 -15.78 5.24 11.43
N ALA A 263 -16.06 6.28 10.63
CA ALA A 263 -15.26 7.50 10.63
C ALA A 263 -15.26 8.21 12.00
N VAL A 264 -16.43 8.33 12.64
CA VAL A 264 -16.55 8.92 13.99
C VAL A 264 -15.74 8.14 15.02
N ARG A 265 -15.80 6.81 14.98
CA ARG A 265 -15.04 5.90 15.84
C ARG A 265 -13.54 6.11 15.71
N LEU A 266 -13.03 6.12 14.48
CA LEU A 266 -11.61 6.31 14.19
C LEU A 266 -11.09 7.69 14.61
N VAL A 267 -11.87 8.76 14.39
CA VAL A 267 -11.49 10.11 14.87
C VAL A 267 -11.43 10.15 16.40
N LYS A 268 -12.39 9.50 17.10
CA LYS A 268 -12.37 9.41 18.57
C LYS A 268 -11.19 8.58 19.10
N ALA A 269 -10.81 7.51 18.40
CA ALA A 269 -9.60 6.75 18.68
C ALA A 269 -8.32 7.59 18.44
N GLY A 270 -8.43 8.64 17.63
CA GLY A 270 -7.43 9.68 17.45
C GLY A 270 -6.73 9.66 16.10
N MET A 271 -7.39 9.18 15.05
CA MET A 271 -6.95 9.37 13.67
C MET A 271 -6.72 10.87 13.37
N PHE A 272 -5.62 11.20 12.70
CA PHE A 272 -5.16 12.54 12.28
C PHE A 272 -5.02 13.56 13.42
N THR A 273 -4.55 13.11 14.60
CA THR A 273 -4.22 13.97 15.76
C THR A 273 -2.88 13.59 16.35
#